data_AF-X1QHA8-F1
#
_entry.id   AF-X1QHA8-F1
#
_cell.length_a   1.000
_cell.length_b   1.000
_cell.length_c   1.000
_cell.angle_alpha   90.00
_cell.angle_beta   90.00
_cell.angle_gamma   90.00
#
_symmetry.space_group_name_H-M   'P 1'
#
loop_
_entity.id
_entity.type
_entity.pdbx_description
1 polymer ?
#
loop_
_entity_poly.entity_id
_entity_poly.type
_entity_poly.pdbx_seq_one_letter_code
_entity_poly.pdbx_strand_id
1 'polypeptide(L)'
;MRAADEIKGPLPCCDATYNQIKKGHLDWPTVHRVFEFFGSMARAWLAAGVQRDRVSLKNIDWTPEEETYLKEKAGIMTLVEIGFNLRRSYDAVRARLNKELKITARGNQGLFSAAELSKEYGCPYHRVRQALIDGRIPGRFDSRRNRWQVDLGSLT
;
A
#
# COMPACT_ATOMS: atom_id res chain seq x y z
N MET A 1 -2.59 -33.23 9.84
CA MET A 1 -2.89 -32.71 8.48
C MET A 1 -3.38 -31.28 8.66
N ARG A 2 -2.97 -30.31 7.81
CA ARG A 2 -3.47 -28.94 7.99
C ARG A 2 -4.90 -28.87 7.45
N ALA A 3 -5.78 -28.13 8.12
CA ALA A 3 -7.16 -27.91 7.67
C ALA A 3 -7.25 -27.44 6.20
N ALA A 4 -6.24 -26.69 5.74
CA ALA A 4 -6.15 -26.20 4.37
C ALA A 4 -5.84 -27.28 3.32
N ASP A 5 -5.25 -28.40 3.72
CA ASP A 5 -4.90 -29.51 2.82
C ASP A 5 -6.14 -30.34 2.48
N GLU A 6 -7.14 -30.36 3.37
CA GLU A 6 -8.40 -31.09 3.20
C GLU A 6 -9.36 -30.38 2.24
N ILE A 7 -9.30 -29.05 2.21
CA ILE A 7 -10.10 -28.23 1.30
C ILE A 7 -9.43 -28.23 -0.07
N LYS A 8 -10.15 -28.58 -1.14
CA LYS A 8 -9.66 -28.45 -2.52
C LYS A 8 -10.07 -27.10 -3.09
N GLY A 9 -9.16 -26.42 -3.80
CA GLY A 9 -9.44 -25.15 -4.47
C GLY A 9 -9.34 -23.92 -3.54
N PRO A 10 -10.08 -22.83 -3.80
CA PRO A 10 -9.98 -21.61 -3.02
C PRO A 10 -10.48 -21.81 -1.58
N LEU A 11 -9.78 -21.22 -0.61
CA LEU A 11 -10.12 -21.34 0.79
C LEU A 11 -11.27 -20.40 1.19
N PRO A 12 -12.13 -20.85 2.12
CA PRO A 12 -13.24 -20.04 2.60
C PRO A 12 -12.71 -18.82 3.33
N CYS A 13 -13.15 -17.63 2.88
CA CYS A 13 -12.85 -16.37 3.56
C CYS A 13 -14.05 -15.81 4.32
N CYS A 14 -15.23 -16.45 4.21
CA CYS A 14 -16.45 -16.07 4.90
C CYS A 14 -16.88 -17.12 5.94
N ASP A 15 -17.53 -16.64 6.99
CA ASP A 15 -17.91 -17.37 8.20
C ASP A 15 -18.85 -18.54 7.87
N ALA A 16 -19.85 -18.29 7.01
CA ALA A 16 -20.85 -19.28 6.65
C ALA A 16 -20.21 -20.50 5.95
N THR A 17 -19.35 -20.26 4.95
CA THR A 17 -18.69 -21.35 4.22
C THR A 17 -17.68 -22.07 5.10
N TYR A 18 -16.94 -21.34 5.96
CA TYR A 18 -16.05 -21.99 6.92
C TYR A 18 -16.82 -22.87 7.92
N ASN A 19 -17.93 -22.39 8.47
CA ASN A 19 -18.75 -23.15 9.42
C ASN A 19 -19.37 -24.40 8.77
N GLN A 20 -19.73 -24.34 7.49
CA GLN A 20 -20.18 -25.52 6.74
C GLN A 20 -19.08 -26.57 6.62
N ILE A 21 -17.86 -26.17 6.27
CA ILE A 21 -16.72 -27.09 6.13
C ILE A 21 -16.29 -27.64 7.49
N LYS A 22 -16.29 -26.79 8.52
CA LYS A 22 -15.96 -27.17 9.90
C LYS A 22 -16.95 -28.19 10.48
N LYS A 23 -18.16 -28.33 9.94
CA LYS A 23 -19.18 -29.24 10.47
C LYS A 23 -18.70 -30.69 10.38
N GLY A 24 -18.26 -31.24 11.52
CA GLY A 24 -17.64 -32.57 11.62
C GLY A 24 -16.18 -32.55 12.08
N HIS A 25 -15.53 -31.39 12.07
CA HIS A 25 -14.15 -31.20 12.52
C HIS A 25 -14.13 -30.47 13.87
N LEU A 26 -14.07 -31.23 14.97
CA LEU A 26 -14.04 -30.68 16.33
C LEU A 26 -12.70 -30.02 16.66
N ASP A 27 -11.62 -30.46 16.01
CA ASP A 27 -10.25 -29.97 16.21
C ASP A 27 -10.00 -28.59 15.60
N TRP A 28 -10.92 -28.11 14.75
CA TRP A 28 -10.77 -26.82 14.07
C TRP A 28 -11.28 -25.68 14.96
N PRO A 29 -10.60 -24.52 14.98
CA PRO A 29 -11.03 -23.39 15.77
C PRO A 29 -12.42 -22.89 15.32
N THR A 30 -13.19 -22.32 16.22
CA THR A 30 -14.44 -21.63 15.84
C THR A 30 -14.12 -20.34 15.10
N VAL A 31 -15.02 -19.87 14.22
CA VAL A 31 -14.87 -18.58 13.53
C VAL A 31 -14.56 -17.45 14.52
N HIS A 32 -15.24 -17.46 15.67
CA HIS A 32 -15.03 -16.47 16.71
C HIS A 32 -13.57 -16.46 17.21
N ARG A 33 -12.99 -17.64 17.49
CA ARG A 33 -11.58 -17.74 17.87
C ARG A 33 -10.65 -17.31 16.75
N VAL A 34 -10.96 -17.67 15.50
CA VAL A 34 -10.17 -17.24 14.34
C VAL A 34 -10.14 -15.72 14.24
N PHE A 35 -11.28 -15.05 14.43
CA PHE A 35 -11.36 -13.59 14.36
C PHE A 35 -10.73 -12.90 15.57
N GLU A 36 -10.85 -13.49 16.76
CA GLU A 36 -10.19 -13.00 17.97
C GLU A 36 -8.66 -12.93 17.80
N PHE A 37 -8.05 -13.99 17.26
CA PHE A 37 -6.59 -14.06 17.12
C PHE A 37 -6.04 -13.44 15.83
N PHE A 38 -6.76 -13.53 14.71
CA PHE A 38 -6.24 -13.14 13.39
C PHE A 38 -6.99 -11.98 12.74
N GLY A 39 -8.14 -11.58 13.28
CA GLY A 39 -9.01 -10.52 12.72
C GLY A 39 -9.74 -10.90 11.43
N SER A 40 -9.23 -11.85 10.64
CA SER A 40 -9.92 -12.37 9.46
C SER A 40 -9.52 -13.80 9.12
N MET A 41 -10.41 -14.51 8.43
CA MET A 41 -10.21 -15.90 8.05
C MET A 41 -9.04 -16.05 7.07
N ALA A 42 -8.93 -15.12 6.12
CA ALA A 42 -7.83 -15.09 5.17
C ALA A 42 -6.45 -14.95 5.86
N ARG A 43 -6.36 -14.17 6.94
CA ARG A 43 -5.11 -14.03 7.69
C ARG A 43 -4.77 -15.27 8.48
N ALA A 44 -5.77 -15.95 9.02
CA ALA A 44 -5.57 -17.25 9.66
C ALA A 44 -5.02 -18.29 8.69
N TRP A 45 -5.52 -18.33 7.44
CA TRP A 45 -4.98 -19.21 6.40
C TRP A 45 -3.53 -18.87 6.03
N LEU A 46 -3.20 -17.57 5.92
CA LEU A 46 -1.82 -17.15 5.67
C LEU A 46 -0.89 -17.51 6.84
N ALA A 47 -1.33 -17.34 8.08
CA ALA A 47 -0.59 -17.71 9.27
C ALA A 47 -0.39 -19.24 9.38
N ALA A 48 -1.37 -20.02 8.90
CA ALA A 48 -1.26 -21.47 8.77
C ALA A 48 -0.29 -21.93 7.65
N GLY A 49 0.29 -20.98 6.90
CA GLY A 49 1.29 -21.25 5.87
C GLY A 49 0.69 -21.77 4.55
N VAL A 50 -0.56 -21.44 4.25
CA VAL A 50 -1.19 -21.78 2.97
C VAL A 50 -0.60 -20.93 1.86
N GLN A 51 -0.44 -21.53 0.68
CA GLN A 51 -0.15 -20.80 -0.56
C GLN A 51 -1.16 -19.65 -0.80
N ARG A 52 -0.60 -18.52 -1.21
CA ARG A 52 -1.28 -17.22 -1.25
C ARG A 52 -2.29 -17.09 -2.40
N ASP A 53 -2.16 -17.91 -3.43
CA ASP A 53 -3.07 -18.04 -4.57
C ASP A 53 -4.44 -18.62 -4.17
N ARG A 54 -4.49 -19.41 -3.10
CA ARG A 54 -5.72 -20.02 -2.60
C ARG A 54 -6.56 -19.10 -1.72
N VAL A 55 -6.04 -17.94 -1.30
CA VAL A 55 -6.67 -17.05 -0.33
C VAL A 55 -7.04 -15.71 -0.96
N SER A 56 -8.31 -15.32 -0.86
CA SER A 56 -8.76 -13.99 -1.30
C SER A 56 -8.57 -12.97 -0.19
N LEU A 57 -7.80 -11.91 -0.45
CA LEU A 57 -7.60 -10.77 0.46
C LEU A 57 -8.56 -9.60 0.16
N LYS A 58 -9.63 -9.87 -0.58
CA LYS A 58 -10.64 -8.88 -0.95
C LYS A 58 -11.46 -8.50 0.28
N ASN A 59 -11.68 -7.20 0.49
CA ASN A 59 -12.47 -6.62 1.59
C ASN A 59 -11.95 -6.86 3.02
N ILE A 60 -10.66 -7.17 3.20
CA ILE A 60 -10.07 -7.21 4.54
C ILE A 60 -9.71 -5.79 4.97
N ASP A 61 -9.95 -5.46 6.24
CA ASP A 61 -9.54 -4.18 6.81
C ASP A 61 -8.02 -3.97 6.74
N TRP A 62 -7.62 -2.70 6.70
CA TRP A 62 -6.22 -2.32 6.72
C TRP A 62 -5.72 -2.29 8.15
N THR A 63 -4.54 -2.88 8.34
CA THR A 63 -3.87 -2.82 9.63
C THR A 63 -2.99 -1.61 9.81
N PRO A 64 -2.70 -1.22 11.05
CA PRO A 64 -1.73 -0.17 11.34
C PRO A 64 -0.37 -0.44 10.68
N GLU A 65 0.09 -1.69 10.64
CA GLU A 65 1.37 -2.06 10.02
C GLU A 65 1.33 -1.95 8.49
N GLU A 66 0.23 -2.34 7.85
CA GLU A 66 0.04 -2.12 6.41
C GLU A 66 -0.03 -0.62 6.09
N GLU A 67 -0.66 0.18 6.96
CA GLU A 67 -0.73 1.63 6.79
C GLU A 67 0.61 2.33 6.97
N THR A 68 1.41 1.95 7.98
CA THR A 68 2.77 2.50 8.14
C THR A 68 3.61 2.13 6.93
N TYR A 69 3.54 0.88 6.47
CA TYR A 69 4.23 0.47 5.25
C TYR A 69 3.77 1.27 4.02
N LEU A 70 2.46 1.50 3.86
CA LEU A 70 1.94 2.35 2.79
C LEU A 70 2.50 3.76 2.87
N LYS A 71 2.54 4.36 4.06
CA LYS A 71 3.06 5.71 4.28
C LYS A 71 4.55 5.80 4.00
N GLU A 72 5.34 4.82 4.41
CA GLU A 72 6.79 4.83 4.16
C GLU A 72 7.14 4.61 2.69
N LYS A 73 6.40 3.73 2.00
CA LYS A 73 6.72 3.34 0.62
C LYS A 73 5.97 4.16 -0.44
N ALA A 74 4.96 4.95 -0.04
CA ALA A 74 4.25 5.84 -0.95
C ALA A 74 5.24 6.77 -1.65
N GLY A 75 5.26 6.74 -2.98
CA GLY A 75 6.19 7.55 -3.78
C GLY A 75 7.59 6.96 -3.96
N ILE A 76 8.05 6.02 -3.12
CA ILE A 76 9.33 5.32 -3.35
C ILE A 76 9.13 4.16 -4.33
N MET A 77 8.10 3.35 -4.10
CA MET A 77 7.76 2.18 -4.91
C MET A 77 6.55 2.43 -5.80
N THR A 78 6.41 1.62 -6.85
CA THR A 78 5.19 1.63 -7.67
C THR A 78 4.02 1.00 -6.90
N LEU A 79 2.80 1.43 -7.21
CA LEU A 79 1.59 0.86 -6.59
C LEU A 79 1.45 -0.65 -6.83
N VAL A 80 2.00 -1.16 -7.94
CA VAL A 80 2.00 -2.58 -8.28
C VAL A 80 2.93 -3.35 -7.33
N GLU A 81 4.13 -2.86 -7.08
CA GLU A 81 5.09 -3.46 -6.14
C GLU A 81 4.58 -3.38 -4.71
N ILE A 82 4.00 -2.24 -4.31
CA ILE A 82 3.35 -2.07 -3.01
C ILE A 82 2.22 -3.09 -2.86
N GLY A 83 1.36 -3.22 -3.87
CA GLY A 83 0.29 -4.21 -3.90
C GLY A 83 0.82 -5.65 -3.83
N PHE A 84 1.92 -5.96 -4.51
CA PHE A 84 2.55 -7.27 -4.45
C PHE A 84 3.08 -7.59 -3.05
N ASN A 85 3.73 -6.62 -2.40
CA ASN A 85 4.30 -6.77 -1.06
C ASN A 85 3.22 -6.89 0.02
N LEU A 86 2.18 -6.06 -0.06
CA LEU A 86 1.02 -6.09 0.83
C LEU A 86 -0.02 -7.16 0.46
N ARG A 87 0.18 -7.84 -0.68
CA ARG A 87 -0.78 -8.80 -1.27
C ARG A 87 -2.18 -8.21 -1.46
N ARG A 88 -2.26 -6.90 -1.74
CA ARG A 88 -3.50 -6.20 -2.07
C ARG A 88 -3.57 -5.95 -3.57
N SER A 89 -4.78 -5.87 -4.10
CA SER A 89 -4.96 -5.46 -5.48
C SER A 89 -4.46 -4.02 -5.67
N TYR A 90 -3.98 -3.72 -6.87
CA TYR A 90 -3.58 -2.36 -7.25
C TYR A 90 -4.68 -1.33 -6.90
N ASP A 91 -5.94 -1.67 -7.18
CA ASP A 91 -7.07 -0.78 -6.91
C ASP A 91 -7.31 -0.56 -5.42
N ALA A 92 -7.09 -1.57 -4.57
CA ALA A 92 -7.21 -1.43 -3.13
C ALA A 92 -6.12 -0.49 -2.58
N VAL A 93 -4.86 -0.66 -3.02
CA VAL A 93 -3.74 0.22 -2.65
C VAL A 93 -4.02 1.65 -3.12
N ARG A 94 -4.43 1.82 -4.39
CA ARG A 94 -4.76 3.11 -4.98
C ARG A 94 -5.91 3.79 -4.25
N ALA A 95 -6.96 3.05 -3.89
CA ALA A 95 -8.10 3.57 -3.16
C ALA A 95 -7.70 4.02 -1.75
N ARG A 96 -6.93 3.20 -1.02
CA ARG A 96 -6.49 3.53 0.35
C ARG A 96 -5.62 4.78 0.38
N LEU A 97 -4.63 4.88 -0.50
CA LEU A 97 -3.73 6.04 -0.57
C LEU A 97 -4.48 7.33 -0.96
N ASN A 98 -5.31 7.28 -2.01
CA ASN A 98 -5.95 8.48 -2.53
C ASN A 98 -7.19 8.93 -1.75
N LYS A 99 -8.08 8.01 -1.38
CA LYS A 99 -9.37 8.36 -0.78
C LYS A 99 -9.26 8.56 0.73
N GLU A 100 -8.55 7.66 1.41
CA GLU A 100 -8.56 7.61 2.87
C GLU A 100 -7.39 8.38 3.47
N LEU A 101 -6.17 8.06 3.01
CA LEU A 101 -4.96 8.72 3.52
C LEU A 101 -4.72 10.08 2.87
N LYS A 102 -5.32 10.35 1.70
CA LYS A 102 -5.07 11.55 0.87
C LYS A 102 -3.58 11.78 0.60
N ILE A 103 -2.78 10.72 0.64
CA ILE A 103 -1.35 10.77 0.38
C ILE A 103 -1.16 10.64 -1.11
N THR A 104 -0.65 11.70 -1.72
CA THR A 104 -0.16 11.62 -3.10
C THR A 104 1.29 11.18 -3.06
N ALA A 105 1.68 10.30 -4.00
CA ALA A 105 3.08 9.89 -4.19
C ALA A 105 4.05 11.09 -4.29
N ARG A 106 3.53 12.25 -4.72
CA ARG A 106 4.26 13.51 -4.84
C ARG A 106 4.63 14.13 -3.49
N GLY A 107 3.69 14.21 -2.55
CA GLY A 107 3.93 14.83 -1.24
C GLY A 107 4.90 14.02 -0.39
N ASN A 108 5.00 12.71 -0.63
CA ASN A 108 5.75 11.80 0.23
C ASN A 108 7.20 11.56 -0.23
N GLN A 109 7.56 11.92 -1.46
CA GLN A 109 8.95 11.85 -1.94
C GLN A 109 9.84 12.98 -1.37
N GLY A 110 9.26 13.98 -0.69
CA GLY A 110 9.99 15.17 -0.24
C GLY A 110 10.50 16.07 -1.38
N LEU A 111 10.15 15.76 -2.63
CA LEU A 111 10.60 16.48 -3.82
C LEU A 111 9.62 17.59 -4.16
N PHE A 112 10.13 18.82 -4.17
CA PHE A 112 9.37 20.00 -4.57
C PHE A 112 9.43 20.18 -6.08
N SER A 113 8.29 20.53 -6.67
CA SER A 113 8.27 21.08 -8.02
C SER A 113 8.62 22.55 -8.02
N ALA A 114 9.06 23.08 -9.17
CA ALA A 114 9.32 24.51 -9.34
C ALA A 114 8.13 25.41 -8.93
N ALA A 115 6.89 24.92 -9.09
CA ALA A 115 5.69 25.64 -8.66
C ALA A 115 5.46 25.61 -7.15
N GLU A 116 5.78 24.50 -6.48
CA GLU A 116 5.72 24.41 -5.01
C GLU A 116 6.84 25.25 -4.39
N LEU A 117 8.04 25.20 -4.97
CA LEU A 117 9.20 26.01 -4.54
C LEU A 117 8.94 27.52 -4.71
N SER A 118 8.25 27.91 -5.78
CA SER A 118 7.78 29.28 -6.00
C SER A 118 6.84 29.75 -4.89
N LYS A 119 5.92 28.89 -4.42
CA LYS A 119 4.98 29.23 -3.34
C LYS A 119 5.69 29.30 -1.98
N GLU A 120 6.56 28.34 -1.70
CA GLU A 120 7.28 28.23 -0.43
C GLU A 120 8.15 29.47 -0.16
N TYR A 121 8.93 29.88 -1.17
CA TYR A 121 9.85 31.02 -1.06
C TYR A 121 9.26 32.35 -1.55
N GLY A 122 7.96 32.39 -1.91
CA GLY A 122 7.30 33.61 -2.41
C GLY A 122 7.92 34.20 -3.68
N CYS A 123 8.57 33.38 -4.50
CA CYS A 123 9.31 33.82 -5.69
C CYS A 123 8.49 33.55 -6.98
N PRO A 124 8.51 34.44 -7.99
CA PRO A 124 7.84 34.17 -9.26
C PRO A 124 8.33 32.88 -9.95
N TYR A 125 7.39 32.04 -10.40
CA TYR A 125 7.69 30.74 -11.03
C TYR A 125 8.74 30.79 -12.14
N HIS A 126 8.70 31.80 -13.01
CA HIS A 126 9.65 31.92 -14.11
C HIS A 126 11.09 32.11 -13.64
N ARG A 127 11.31 32.79 -12.50
CA ARG A 127 12.65 32.96 -11.91
C ARG A 127 13.16 31.66 -11.30
N VAL A 128 12.29 30.92 -10.62
CA VAL A 128 12.62 29.58 -10.10
C VAL A 128 12.99 28.64 -11.25
N ARG A 129 12.20 28.65 -12.33
CA ARG A 129 12.49 27.85 -13.52
C ARG A 129 13.82 28.23 -14.16
N GLN A 130 14.11 29.53 -14.28
CA GLN A 130 15.39 30.00 -14.82
C GLN A 130 16.56 29.56 -13.92
N ALA A 131 16.44 29.71 -12.60
CA ALA A 131 17.47 29.28 -11.66
C ALA A 131 17.75 27.77 -11.68
N LEU A 132 16.74 26.94 -11.96
CA LEU A 132 16.89 25.50 -12.17
C LEU A 132 17.58 25.16 -13.50
N ILE A 133 17.25 25.88 -14.57
CA ILE A 133 17.90 25.73 -15.88
C ILE A 133 19.36 26.18 -15.82
N ASP A 134 19.62 27.29 -15.14
CA ASP A 134 20.96 27.87 -14.95
C ASP A 134 21.81 27.06 -13.95
N GLY A 135 21.24 26.02 -13.31
CA GLY A 135 21.94 25.16 -12.35
C GLY A 135 22.25 25.81 -11.00
N ARG A 136 21.68 26.97 -10.70
CA ARG A 136 21.85 27.67 -9.40
C ARG A 136 21.13 26.95 -8.26
N ILE A 137 20.07 26.22 -8.59
CA ILE A 137 19.33 25.36 -7.67
C ILE A 137 19.56 23.90 -8.11
N PRO A 138 20.03 23.02 -7.22
CA PRO A 138 20.15 21.60 -7.53
C PRO A 138 18.76 20.99 -7.77
N GLY A 139 18.51 20.49 -8.98
CA GLY A 139 17.23 19.89 -9.33
C GLY A 139 17.35 18.98 -10.54
N ARG A 140 16.53 17.92 -10.57
CA ARG A 140 16.45 16.99 -11.70
C ARG A 140 15.19 17.25 -12.50
N PHE A 141 15.32 17.35 -13.83
CA PHE A 141 14.18 17.41 -14.72
C PHE A 141 13.66 16.01 -15.06
N ASP A 142 12.39 15.74 -14.75
CA ASP A 142 11.69 14.52 -15.16
C ASP A 142 10.98 14.78 -16.50
N SER A 143 11.59 14.29 -17.58
CA SER A 143 11.08 14.45 -18.95
C SER A 143 9.76 13.71 -19.20
N ARG A 144 9.49 12.61 -18.49
CA ARG A 144 8.24 11.86 -18.64
C ARG A 144 7.06 12.59 -18.03
N ARG A 145 7.29 13.31 -16.93
CA ARG A 145 6.25 14.07 -16.22
C ARG A 145 6.25 15.57 -16.55
N ASN A 146 7.21 16.02 -17.37
CA ASN A 146 7.44 17.43 -17.75
C ASN A 146 7.54 18.37 -16.54
N ARG A 147 8.28 17.96 -15.50
CA ARG A 147 8.36 18.67 -14.21
C ARG A 147 9.75 18.59 -13.60
N TRP A 148 10.11 19.63 -12.86
CA TRP A 148 11.31 19.65 -12.03
C TRP A 148 11.06 18.94 -10.69
N GLN A 149 12.09 18.26 -10.20
CA GLN A 149 12.16 17.61 -8.89
C GLN A 149 13.35 18.22 -8.15
N VAL A 150 13.06 18.88 -7.02
CA VAL A 150 14.05 19.57 -6.19
C VAL A 150 14.01 18.96 -4.80
N ASP A 151 15.16 18.55 -4.29
CA ASP A 151 15.29 18.09 -2.92
C ASP A 151 15.61 19.29 -2.01
N LEU A 152 14.70 19.61 -1.09
CA LEU A 152 14.90 20.74 -0.16
C LEU A 152 16.10 20.51 0.77
N GLY A 153 16.46 19.26 1.08
CA GLY A 153 17.63 18.96 1.92
C GLY A 153 18.95 19.33 1.25
N SER A 154 18.95 19.56 -0.07
CA SER A 154 20.13 19.99 -0.82
C SER A 154 20.29 21.51 -0.93
N LEU A 155 19.34 22.28 -0.40
CA LEU A 155 19.29 23.75 -0.48
C LEU A 155 19.78 24.48 0.79
N THR A 156 19.93 23.75 1.90
CA THR A 156 20.58 24.22 3.15
C THR A 156 22.06 23.97 3.11
#